data_AF-A0A2V8V1B9-F1
#
_entry.id   AF-A0A2V8V1B9-F1
#
_cell.length_a   1.000
_cell.length_b   1.000
_cell.length_c   1.000
_cell.angle_alpha   90.00
_cell.angle_beta   90.00
_cell.angle_gamma   90.00
#
_symmetry.space_group_name_H-M   'P 1'
#
loop_
_entity.id
_entity.type
_entity.pdbx_description
1 polymer ?
#
loop_
_entity_poly.entity_id
_entity_poly.type
_entity_poly.pdbx_seq_one_letter_code
_entity_poly.pdbx_strand_id
1 'polypeptide(L)'
;MINLLVSHGSRRDLFCGDTVFHSGRILLQDVADCDIPTYSQTLRRLATLEFDGFYPGYIIWSEQRARRHPDKAREYLDRLLLPSNII
;
A
#
# COMPACT_ATOMS: atom_id res chain seq x y z
N MET A 1 -6.33 -5.26 7.85
CA MET A 1 -6.92 -4.55 6.68
C MET A 1 -7.07 -5.48 5.49
N ILE A 2 -8.15 -5.30 4.72
CA ILE A 2 -8.42 -6.08 3.51
C ILE A 2 -7.78 -5.38 2.31
N ASN A 3 -7.07 -6.15 1.49
CA ASN A 3 -6.48 -5.70 0.23
C ASN A 3 -7.00 -6.61 -0.89
N LEU A 4 -7.44 -6.01 -2.00
CA LEU A 4 -8.01 -6.72 -3.14
C LEU A 4 -7.22 -6.40 -4.41
N LEU A 5 -6.79 -7.46 -5.12
CA LEU A 5 -6.27 -7.35 -6.47
C LEU A 5 -7.38 -7.78 -7.43
N VAL A 6 -8.02 -6.80 -8.08
CA VAL A 6 -9.15 -7.04 -8.98
C VAL A 6 -8.63 -7.15 -10.40
N SER A 7 -9.06 -8.20 -11.12
CA SER A 7 -8.68 -8.40 -12.52
C SER A 7 -9.88 -8.14 -13.43
N HIS A 8 -9.68 -7.34 -14.47
CA HIS A 8 -10.67 -7.08 -15.52
C HIS A 8 -9.98 -7.14 -16.89
N GLY A 9 -10.19 -8.25 -17.60
CA GLY A 9 -9.42 -8.56 -18.82
C GLY A 9 -7.94 -8.74 -18.50
N SER A 10 -7.07 -8.04 -19.24
CA SER A 10 -5.62 -8.01 -18.98
C SER A 10 -5.21 -7.03 -17.88
N ARG A 11 -6.13 -6.16 -17.44
CA ARG A 11 -5.85 -5.11 -16.46
C ARG A 11 -6.02 -5.62 -15.04
N ARG A 12 -5.11 -5.22 -14.16
CA ARG A 12 -5.16 -5.50 -12.72
C ARG A 12 -5.13 -4.22 -11.91
N ASP A 13 -6.04 -4.12 -10.95
CA ASP A 13 -6.20 -2.94 -10.11
C ASP A 13 -6.07 -3.31 -8.64
N LEU A 14 -5.19 -2.62 -7.93
CA LEU A 14 -4.97 -2.82 -6.50
C LEU A 14 -5.83 -1.85 -5.68
N PHE A 15 -6.77 -2.40 -4.94
CA PHE A 15 -7.55 -1.71 -3.90
C PHE A 15 -6.97 -2.08 -2.53
N CYS A 16 -6.24 -1.15 -1.91
CA CYS A 16 -5.43 -1.45 -0.72
C CYS A 16 -5.94 -0.86 0.60
N GLY A 17 -7.14 -0.27 0.59
CA GLY A 17 -7.72 0.39 1.76
C GLY A 17 -6.71 1.37 2.39
N ASP A 18 -6.46 1.22 3.69
CA ASP A 18 -5.59 2.12 4.45
C ASP A 18 -4.17 1.57 4.67
N THR A 19 -3.79 0.55 3.89
CA THR A 19 -2.49 -0.11 4.02
C THR A 19 -1.34 0.74 3.47
N VAL A 20 -1.56 1.43 2.35
CA VAL A 20 -0.56 2.29 1.72
C VAL A 20 -1.27 3.31 0.84
N PHE A 21 -0.77 4.53 0.81
CA PHE A 21 -1.35 5.66 0.10
C PHE A 21 -0.42 6.19 -0.98
N HIS A 22 -0.90 7.20 -1.70
CA HIS A 22 -0.09 7.95 -2.65
C HIS A 22 1.24 8.40 -2.02
N SER A 23 2.30 8.41 -2.82
CA SER A 23 3.68 8.68 -2.41
C SER A 23 4.26 7.72 -1.36
N GLY A 24 3.68 6.53 -1.19
CA GLY A 24 4.18 5.50 -0.26
C GLY A 24 3.96 5.85 1.21
N ARG A 25 2.96 6.69 1.50
CA ARG A 25 2.57 7.01 2.87
C ARG A 25 1.73 5.88 3.46
N ILE A 26 1.64 5.84 4.78
CA ILE A 26 0.89 4.82 5.53
C ILE A 26 -0.07 5.48 6.51
N LEU A 27 -0.95 4.69 7.11
CA LEU A 27 -1.74 5.08 8.28
C LEU A 27 -1.42 4.09 9.40
N LEU A 28 -0.64 4.56 10.37
CA LEU A 28 -0.31 3.79 11.58
C LEU A 28 -0.90 4.54 12.77
N GLN A 29 -1.77 3.88 13.52
CA GLN A 29 -2.46 4.47 14.67
C GLN A 29 -2.40 3.50 15.84
N ASP A 30 -2.39 4.04 17.06
CA ASP A 30 -2.53 3.25 18.28
C ASP A 30 -4.01 2.85 18.45
N VAL A 31 -4.42 1.84 17.69
CA VAL A 31 -5.75 1.25 17.70
C VAL A 31 -5.63 -0.25 17.99
N ALA A 32 -6.66 -0.80 18.63
CA ALA A 32 -6.62 -2.16 19.18
C ALA A 32 -6.37 -3.27 18.13
N ASP A 33 -6.64 -3.00 16.86
CA ASP A 33 -6.45 -3.91 15.73
C ASP A 33 -5.19 -3.60 14.89
N CYS A 34 -4.32 -2.70 15.37
CA CYS A 34 -3.06 -2.40 14.72
C CYS A 34 -1.96 -3.41 15.13
N ASP A 35 -1.61 -4.30 14.21
CA ASP A 35 -0.47 -5.22 14.34
C ASP A 35 0.66 -4.79 13.39
N ILE A 36 1.73 -4.22 13.95
CA ILE A 36 2.87 -3.67 13.21
C ILE A 36 3.60 -4.75 12.37
N PRO A 37 4.00 -5.91 12.92
CA PRO A 37 4.54 -7.02 12.13
C PRO A 37 3.66 -7.37 10.92
N THR A 38 2.37 -7.61 11.15
CA THR A 38 1.43 -7.97 10.07
C THR A 38 1.28 -6.85 9.04
N TYR A 39 1.26 -5.59 9.49
CA TYR A 39 1.23 -4.41 8.63
C TYR A 39 2.45 -4.37 7.70
N SER A 40 3.65 -4.54 8.27
CA SER A 40 4.90 -4.49 7.52
C SER A 40 5.00 -5.64 6.50
N GLN A 41 4.54 -6.84 6.85
CA GLN A 41 4.51 -7.99 5.94
C GLN A 41 3.51 -7.77 4.81
N THR A 42 2.33 -7.23 5.13
CA THR A 42 1.32 -6.88 4.14
C THR A 42 1.86 -5.86 3.14
N LEU A 43 2.52 -4.80 3.63
CA LEU A 43 3.08 -3.77 2.77
C LEU A 43 4.18 -4.32 1.84
N ARG A 44 5.07 -5.18 2.35
CA ARG A 44 6.07 -5.88 1.51
C ARG A 44 5.40 -6.75 0.44
N ARG A 45 4.34 -7.48 0.80
CA ARG A 45 3.57 -8.31 -0.15
C ARG A 45 2.89 -7.47 -1.23
N LEU A 46 2.32 -6.31 -0.89
CA LEU A 46 1.70 -5.44 -1.88
C LEU A 46 2.73 -4.94 -2.92
N ALA A 47 3.95 -4.65 -2.49
CA ALA A 47 5.03 -4.20 -3.37
C ALA A 47 5.55 -5.29 -4.34
N THR A 48 5.23 -6.57 -4.10
CA THR A 48 5.55 -7.67 -5.02
C THR A 48 4.45 -7.97 -6.03
N LEU A 49 3.26 -7.37 -5.88
CA LEU A 49 2.15 -7.57 -6.81
C LEU A 49 2.37 -6.75 -8.09
N GLU A 50 1.92 -7.31 -9.20
CA GLU A 50 1.86 -6.61 -10.48
C GLU A 50 0.42 -6.10 -10.70
N PHE A 51 0.29 -4.79 -10.90
CA PHE A 51 -0.98 -4.10 -11.13
C PHE A 51 -0.74 -2.80 -11.89
N ASP A 52 -1.77 -2.38 -12.63
CA ASP A 52 -1.78 -1.22 -13.50
C ASP A 52 -2.34 0.01 -12.76
N GLY A 53 -3.43 -0.17 -12.01
CA GLY A 53 -4.08 0.87 -11.21
C GLY A 53 -3.92 0.70 -9.70
N PHE A 54 -3.86 1.83 -8.99
CA PHE A 54 -3.72 1.89 -7.53
C PHE A 54 -4.79 2.77 -6.91
N TYR A 55 -5.62 2.16 -6.06
CA TYR A 55 -6.82 2.74 -5.46
C TYR A 55 -6.77 2.59 -3.93
N PRO A 56 -6.04 3.48 -3.24
CA PRO A 56 -6.07 3.55 -1.78
C PRO A 56 -7.44 4.05 -1.29
N GLY A 57 -7.74 3.78 -0.02
CA GLY A 57 -9.00 4.20 0.63
C GLY A 57 -9.18 5.71 0.71
N TYR A 58 -8.08 6.46 0.73
CA TYR A 58 -8.07 7.93 0.83
C TYR A 58 -6.99 8.57 -0.06
N ILE A 59 -7.01 9.92 -0.10
CA ILE A 59 -6.05 10.80 -0.79
C ILE A 59 -6.21 10.81 -2.31
N ILE A 60 -5.38 10.07 -3.05
CA ILE A 60 -5.25 10.21 -4.51
C ILE A 60 -5.02 8.83 -5.13
N TRP A 61 -5.83 8.52 -6.15
CA TRP A 61 -5.67 7.33 -6.98
C TRP A 61 -4.57 7.52 -8.04
N SER A 62 -4.02 6.41 -8.54
CA SER A 62 -2.98 6.44 -9.57
C SER A 62 -3.23 5.38 -10.63
N GLU A 63 -3.60 5.85 -11.83
CA GLU A 63 -3.85 5.04 -13.04
C GLU A 63 -2.58 4.64 -13.81
N GLN A 64 -1.47 5.34 -13.54
CA GLN A 64 -0.20 5.12 -14.23
C GLN A 64 0.92 5.01 -13.21
N ARG A 65 1.96 4.22 -13.53
CA ARG A 65 3.12 4.00 -12.66
C ARG A 65 2.72 3.59 -11.23
N ALA A 66 1.61 2.86 -11.09
CA ALA A 66 0.92 2.59 -9.84
C ALA A 66 1.83 1.96 -8.76
N ARG A 67 2.71 1.06 -9.18
CA ARG A 67 3.65 0.33 -8.30
C ARG A 67 4.61 1.21 -7.51
N ARG A 68 4.91 2.43 -8.00
CA ARG A 68 5.84 3.37 -7.32
C ARG A 68 5.43 3.69 -5.88
N HIS A 69 4.15 3.54 -5.53
CA HIS A 69 3.64 3.86 -4.20
C HIS A 69 4.02 2.78 -3.17
N PRO A 70 3.61 1.51 -3.30
CA PRO A 70 4.07 0.47 -2.40
C PRO A 70 5.57 0.19 -2.52
N ASP A 71 6.20 0.38 -3.68
CA ASP A 71 7.66 0.25 -3.81
C ASP A 71 8.39 1.26 -2.92
N LYS A 72 7.98 2.54 -2.96
CA LYS A 72 8.54 3.56 -2.09
C LYS A 72 8.32 3.26 -0.61
N ALA A 73 7.16 2.73 -0.23
CA ALA A 73 6.93 2.33 1.16
C ALA A 73 7.82 1.13 1.56
N ARG A 74 8.02 0.16 0.66
CA ARG A 74 8.95 -0.97 0.88
C ARG A 74 10.38 -0.49 1.09
N GLU A 75 10.85 0.52 0.35
CA GLU A 75 12.21 1.08 0.52
C GLU A 75 12.48 1.57 1.95
N TYR A 76 11.49 2.14 2.64
CA TYR A 76 11.64 2.51 4.06
C TYR A 76 11.76 1.25 4.93
N LEU A 77 10.88 0.26 4.72
CA LEU A 77 10.89 -0.97 5.51
C LEU A 77 12.18 -1.78 5.34
N ASP A 78 12.76 -1.78 4.15
CA ASP A 78 14.03 -2.45 3.86
C ASP A 78 15.22 -1.79 4.58
N ARG A 79 15.06 -0.52 4.94
CA ARG A 79 16.01 0.25 5.75
C ARG A 79 15.69 0.23 7.24
N LEU A 80 14.73 -0.59 7.68
CA LEU A 80 14.23 -0.66 9.05
C LEU A 80 13.60 0.68 9.53
N LEU A 81 13.08 1.48 8.59
CA LEU A 81 12.38 2.73 8.85
C LEU A 81 10.88 2.59 8.62
N LEU A 82 10.10 3.50 9.20
CA LEU A 82 8.68 3.63 8.90
C LEU A 82 8.47 4.63 7.75
N PRO A 83 7.61 4.31 6.77
CA PRO A 83 7.11 5.32 5.83
C PRO A 83 6.35 6.44 6.57
N SER A 84 6.25 7.62 5.96
CA SER A 84 5.53 8.74 6.56
C SER A 84 4.04 8.44 6.75
N ASN A 85 3.50 8.87 7.89
CA ASN A 85 2.07 8.79 8.17
C ASN A 85 1.29 9.85 7.37
N ILE A 86 0.00 9.63 7.14
CA ILE A 86 -0.89 10.62 6.49
C ILE A 86 -1.49 11.63 7.48
N ILE A 87 -1.39 11.36 8.79
CA ILE A 87 -1.79 12.24 9.90
C ILE A 87 -0.58 12.69 10.71
#